data_AF-A0A084J9B4-F1
#
_entry.id   AF-A0A084J9B4-F1
#
_cell.length_a   1.000
_cell.length_b   1.000
_cell.length_c   1.000
_cell.angle_alpha   90.00
_cell.angle_beta   90.00
_cell.angle_gamma   90.00
#
_symmetry.space_group_name_H-M   'P 1'
#
loop_
_entity.id
_entity.type
_entity.pdbx_description
1 polymer ?
#
loop_
_entity_poly.entity_id
_entity_poly.type
_entity_poly.pdbx_seq_one_letter_code
_entity_poly.pdbx_strand_id
1 'polypeptide(L)'
;MSRENSKKATFKDLIAKKIKKEEDQFKVREIYVESMDATLVFKKPKEETLLEIIDEMGVSNGDLKVSEMVPGFKKLIYLCCPMLQDVELQKEIEVVDPFDTVSKIFDLNDIMEIGEELMDFIDMGDKVEKVKN
;
A
#
# COMPACT_ATOMS: atom_id res chain seq x y z
N MET A 1 -12.50 18.75 -21.44
CA MET A 1 -13.93 18.34 -21.47
C MET A 1 -14.61 18.78 -20.19
N SER A 2 -15.83 19.26 -20.32
CA SER A 2 -16.58 20.14 -19.42
C SER A 2 -16.87 19.53 -18.03
N ARG A 3 -16.68 20.31 -16.96
CA ARG A 3 -17.26 20.03 -15.63
C ARG A 3 -18.74 20.41 -15.62
N GLU A 4 -19.53 19.83 -16.51
CA GLU A 4 -20.95 20.15 -16.68
C GLU A 4 -21.82 19.04 -16.08
N ASN A 5 -21.74 18.87 -14.76
CA ASN A 5 -22.80 18.40 -13.84
C ASN A 5 -22.26 18.08 -12.44
N SER A 6 -21.67 19.07 -11.75
CA SER A 6 -21.37 18.89 -10.32
C SER A 6 -22.67 18.99 -9.52
N LYS A 7 -23.32 17.85 -9.22
CA LYS A 7 -24.38 17.80 -8.20
C LYS A 7 -23.83 18.44 -6.92
N LYS A 8 -24.54 19.41 -6.33
CA LYS A 8 -24.18 19.94 -5.01
C LYS A 8 -24.14 18.78 -4.03
N ALA A 9 -22.95 18.48 -3.49
CA ALA A 9 -22.79 17.47 -2.46
C ALA A 9 -23.78 17.77 -1.34
N THR A 10 -24.67 16.82 -1.05
CA THR A 10 -25.65 16.95 0.03
C THR A 10 -25.05 16.41 1.33
N PHE A 11 -25.62 16.78 2.47
CA PHE A 11 -25.20 16.26 3.78
C PHE A 11 -25.18 14.72 3.84
N LYS A 12 -26.12 14.07 3.16
CA LYS A 12 -26.15 12.61 3.01
C LYS A 12 -24.96 12.07 2.22
N ASP A 13 -24.49 12.80 1.21
CA ASP A 13 -23.32 12.44 0.41
C ASP A 13 -22.03 12.51 1.24
N LEU A 14 -21.92 13.53 2.11
CA LEU A 14 -20.83 13.67 3.09
C LEU A 14 -20.83 12.55 4.13
N ILE A 15 -21.99 12.18 4.66
CA ILE A 15 -22.12 11.06 5.61
C ILE A 15 -21.83 9.72 4.92
N ALA A 16 -22.35 9.49 3.71
CA ALA A 16 -22.05 8.29 2.94
C ALA A 16 -20.55 8.17 2.61
N LYS A 17 -19.88 9.30 2.33
CA LYS A 17 -18.43 9.33 2.13
C LYS A 17 -17.66 9.02 3.41
N LYS A 18 -18.13 9.49 4.57
CA LYS A 18 -17.55 9.14 5.87
C LYS A 18 -17.70 7.64 6.17
N ILE A 19 -18.90 7.09 6.01
CA ILE A 19 -19.17 5.66 6.24
C ILE A 19 -18.32 4.81 5.29
N LYS A 20 -18.28 5.16 4.00
CA LYS A 20 -17.40 4.46 3.05
C LYS A 20 -15.93 4.53 3.46
N LYS A 21 -15.45 5.70 3.91
CA LYS A 21 -14.09 5.85 4.44
C LYS A 21 -13.86 4.96 5.67
N GLU A 22 -14.87 4.83 6.52
CA GLU A 22 -14.83 3.97 7.70
C GLU A 22 -14.95 2.47 7.38
N GLU A 23 -15.60 2.08 6.30
CA GLU A 23 -15.61 0.69 5.81
C GLU A 23 -14.31 0.34 5.09
N ASP A 24 -13.74 1.29 4.35
CA ASP A 24 -12.51 1.07 3.57
C ASP A 24 -11.29 0.81 4.45
N GLN A 25 -11.21 1.46 5.62
CA GLN A 25 -10.16 1.23 6.62
C GLN A 25 -10.17 -0.17 7.25
N PHE A 26 -11.25 -0.94 7.09
CA PHE A 26 -11.32 -2.34 7.52
C PHE A 26 -11.17 -3.33 6.36
N LYS A 27 -11.02 -2.86 5.13
CA LYS A 27 -10.81 -3.76 4.01
C LYS A 27 -9.45 -4.43 4.14
N VAL A 28 -9.47 -5.74 4.00
CA VAL A 28 -8.29 -6.58 3.86
C VAL A 28 -8.27 -7.16 2.45
N ARG A 29 -7.07 -7.33 1.88
CA ARG A 29 -6.83 -8.03 0.62
C ARG A 29 -5.95 -9.22 0.90
N GLU A 30 -6.32 -10.35 0.33
CA GLU A 30 -5.52 -11.56 0.34
C GLU A 30 -4.68 -11.56 -0.94
N ILE A 31 -3.35 -11.52 -0.80
CA ILE A 31 -2.42 -11.54 -1.92
C ILE A 31 -1.65 -12.86 -1.84
N TYR A 32 -1.65 -13.60 -2.94
CA TYR A 32 -0.90 -14.84 -3.05
C TYR A 32 0.56 -14.54 -3.41
N VAL A 33 1.49 -15.11 -2.64
CA VAL A 33 2.92 -14.97 -2.88
C VAL A 33 3.45 -16.30 -3.41
N GLU A 34 3.82 -16.33 -4.69
CA GLU A 34 4.31 -17.54 -5.36
C GLU A 34 5.59 -18.07 -4.68
N SER A 35 6.50 -17.19 -4.25
CA SER A 35 7.76 -17.61 -3.62
C SER A 35 7.59 -18.37 -2.30
N MET A 36 6.48 -18.17 -1.59
CA MET A 36 6.17 -18.88 -0.35
C MET A 36 5.06 -19.93 -0.50
N ASP A 37 4.45 -20.04 -1.69
CA ASP A 37 3.23 -20.82 -1.94
C ASP A 37 2.14 -20.51 -0.89
N ALA A 38 2.04 -19.23 -0.48
CA ALA A 38 1.25 -18.82 0.66
C ALA A 38 0.49 -17.52 0.40
N THR A 39 -0.71 -17.42 0.97
CA THR A 39 -1.55 -16.22 0.90
C THR A 39 -1.32 -15.35 2.12
N LEU A 40 -1.00 -14.08 1.91
CA LEU A 40 -0.84 -13.08 2.96
C LEU A 40 -2.05 -12.17 3.01
N VAL A 41 -2.49 -11.88 4.23
CA VAL A 41 -3.58 -10.95 4.48
C VAL A 41 -3.01 -9.57 4.73
N PHE A 42 -3.34 -8.64 3.85
CA PHE A 42 -2.95 -7.25 3.92
C PHE A 42 -4.13 -6.39 4.32
N LYS A 43 -3.99 -5.61 5.40
CA LYS A 43 -4.96 -4.58 5.79
C LYS A 43 -4.64 -3.26 5.11
N LYS A 44 -5.69 -2.52 4.74
CA LYS A 44 -5.52 -1.16 4.24
C LYS A 44 -4.83 -0.30 5.32
N PRO A 45 -3.68 0.33 5.02
CA PRO A 45 -3.03 1.23 5.97
C PRO A 45 -3.82 2.54 6.06
N LYS A 46 -3.56 3.34 7.09
CA LYS A 46 -4.14 4.67 7.21
C LYS A 46 -3.65 5.56 6.06
N GLU A 47 -4.51 6.48 5.60
CA GLU A 47 -4.13 7.46 4.56
C GLU A 47 -2.87 8.25 4.93
N GLU A 48 -2.68 8.59 6.21
CA GLU A 48 -1.48 9.30 6.69
C GLU A 48 -0.20 8.50 6.42
N THR A 49 -0.18 7.23 6.84
CA THR A 49 0.94 6.32 6.61
C THR A 49 1.23 6.14 5.13
N LEU A 50 0.17 6.06 4.32
CA LEU A 50 0.31 5.91 2.87
C LEU A 50 0.90 7.17 2.21
N LEU A 51 0.50 8.36 2.67
CA LEU A 51 1.07 9.64 2.26
C LEU A 51 2.56 9.71 2.59
N GLU A 52 2.96 9.31 3.80
CA GLU A 52 4.38 9.26 4.19
C GLU A 52 5.18 8.34 3.27
N ILE A 53 4.64 7.16 2.94
CA ILE A 53 5.30 6.19 2.06
C ILE A 53 5.46 6.74 0.62
N ILE A 54 4.46 7.45 0.10
CA ILE A 54 4.56 8.12 -1.21
C ILE A 54 5.58 9.25 -1.19
N ASP A 55 5.57 10.06 -0.15
CA ASP A 55 6.48 11.19 0.00
C ASP A 55 7.93 10.67 0.07
N GLU A 56 8.13 9.56 0.80
CA GLU A 56 9.42 8.89 0.92
C GLU A 56 9.88 8.19 -0.38
N MET A 57 8.95 7.65 -1.18
CA MET A 57 9.24 7.15 -2.52
C MET A 57 9.64 8.25 -3.51
N GLY A 58 9.58 9.52 -3.11
CA GLY A 58 10.08 10.63 -3.92
C GLY A 58 9.36 10.72 -5.26
N VAL A 59 8.05 10.48 -5.30
CA VAL A 59 7.20 10.60 -6.51
C VAL A 59 7.06 12.08 -6.90
N SER A 60 8.18 12.71 -7.23
CA SER A 60 8.26 14.09 -7.69
C SER A 60 8.91 14.04 -9.05
N ASN A 61 8.08 14.14 -10.11
CA ASN A 61 8.44 14.24 -11.52
C ASN A 61 8.58 12.92 -12.33
N GLY A 62 7.62 11.99 -12.20
CA GLY A 62 7.32 11.00 -13.26
C GLY A 62 8.32 9.85 -13.49
N ASP A 63 9.57 10.00 -13.07
CA ASP A 63 10.64 9.01 -13.17
C ASP A 63 10.87 8.31 -11.83
N LEU A 64 9.95 7.42 -11.46
CA LEU A 64 10.15 6.51 -10.34
C LEU A 64 11.16 5.44 -10.73
N LYS A 65 12.36 5.47 -10.13
CA LYS A 65 13.32 4.38 -10.26
C LYS A 65 12.90 3.24 -9.35
N VAL A 66 12.99 2.00 -9.85
CA VAL A 66 12.72 0.78 -9.07
C VAL A 66 13.50 0.78 -7.74
N SER A 67 14.75 1.26 -7.74
CA SER A 67 15.58 1.38 -6.54
C SER A 67 14.97 2.26 -5.44
N GLU A 68 14.13 3.23 -5.79
CA GLU A 68 13.46 4.13 -4.84
C GLU A 68 12.04 3.66 -4.49
N MET A 69 11.42 2.87 -5.36
CA MET A 69 10.14 2.20 -5.06
C MET A 69 10.30 1.05 -4.07
N VAL A 70 11.36 0.25 -4.19
CA VAL A 70 11.60 -0.93 -3.34
C VAL A 70 11.53 -0.63 -1.83
N PRO A 71 12.21 0.40 -1.28
CA PRO A 71 12.08 0.72 0.15
C PRO A 71 10.66 1.14 0.54
N GLY A 72 9.96 1.88 -0.33
CA GLY A 72 8.56 2.26 -0.11
C GLY A 72 7.60 1.07 -0.13
N PHE A 73 7.77 0.14 -1.06
CA PHE A 73 7.01 -1.11 -1.10
C PHE A 73 7.30 -1.98 0.11
N LYS A 74 8.56 -2.12 0.53
CA LYS A 74 8.91 -2.85 1.77
C LYS A 74 8.20 -2.26 2.97
N LYS A 75 8.21 -0.93 3.13
CA LYS A 75 7.47 -0.25 4.19
C LYS A 75 5.98 -0.51 4.10
N LEU A 76 5.40 -0.39 2.90
CA LEU A 76 3.98 -0.62 2.67
C LEU A 76 3.58 -2.05 3.05
N ILE A 77 4.28 -3.05 2.54
CA ILE A 77 4.06 -4.47 2.82
C ILE A 77 4.19 -4.73 4.32
N TYR A 78 5.26 -4.24 4.96
CA TYR A 78 5.46 -4.37 6.40
C TYR A 78 4.32 -3.73 7.21
N LEU A 79 3.85 -2.54 6.82
CA LEU A 79 2.81 -1.80 7.53
C LEU A 79 1.40 -2.40 7.31
N CYS A 80 1.17 -2.95 6.13
CA CYS A 80 -0.09 -3.57 5.72
C CYS A 80 -0.20 -5.03 6.16
N CYS A 81 0.91 -5.74 6.38
CA CYS A 81 0.90 -7.13 6.83
C CYS A 81 1.19 -7.24 8.33
N PRO A 82 0.18 -7.49 9.19
CA PRO A 82 0.41 -7.66 10.62
C PRO A 82 1.31 -8.86 10.95
N MET A 83 1.35 -9.90 10.10
CA MET A 83 2.24 -11.05 10.33
C MET A 83 3.72 -10.68 10.27
N LEU A 84 4.10 -9.73 9.39
CA LEU A 84 5.50 -9.30 9.27
C LEU A 84 5.95 -8.40 10.44
N GLN A 85 4.99 -7.78 11.13
CA GLN A 85 5.23 -6.99 12.34
C GLN A 85 5.41 -7.84 13.59
N ASP A 86 5.24 -9.16 13.47
CA ASP A 86 5.32 -10.05 14.62
C ASP A 86 6.75 -10.12 15.16
N VAL A 87 6.89 -9.88 16.46
CA VAL A 87 8.19 -9.84 17.15
C VAL A 87 8.80 -11.24 17.25
N GLU A 88 7.97 -12.29 17.32
CA GLU A 88 8.45 -13.67 17.29
C GLU A 88 9.04 -14.00 15.93
N LEU A 89 8.37 -13.58 14.84
CA LEU A 89 8.89 -13.73 13.49
C LEU A 89 10.26 -13.05 13.38
N GLN A 90 10.36 -11.76 13.71
CA GLN A 90 11.62 -10.99 13.64
C GLN A 90 12.77 -11.63 14.41
N LYS A 91 12.47 -12.25 15.56
CA LYS A 91 13.46 -13.00 16.33
C LYS A 91 13.88 -14.30 15.64
N GLU A 92 12.95 -15.04 15.05
CA GLU A 92 13.25 -16.29 14.34
C GLU A 92 14.13 -16.08 13.10
N ILE A 93 13.90 -15.00 12.35
CA ILE A 93 14.72 -14.66 11.17
C ILE A 93 15.99 -13.84 11.52
N GLU A 94 16.24 -13.59 12.81
CA GLU A 94 17.41 -12.85 13.33
C GLU A 94 17.60 -11.48 12.66
N VAL A 95 16.50 -10.76 12.40
CA VAL A 95 16.55 -9.49 11.69
C VAL A 95 16.56 -8.32 12.66
N VAL A 96 17.52 -7.42 12.48
CA VAL A 96 17.69 -6.21 13.32
C VAL A 96 16.74 -5.10 12.88
N ASP A 97 16.49 -4.99 11.58
CA ASP A 97 15.64 -3.94 11.00
C ASP A 97 14.30 -4.52 10.49
N PRO A 98 13.15 -4.00 10.96
CA PRO A 98 11.84 -4.53 10.59
C PRO A 98 11.55 -4.51 9.08
N PHE A 99 12.19 -3.63 8.31
CA PHE A 99 12.03 -3.57 6.86
C PHE A 99 12.92 -4.60 6.13
N ASP A 100 13.99 -5.03 6.77
CA ASP A 100 14.85 -6.09 6.24
C ASP A 100 14.14 -7.46 6.35
N THR A 101 13.20 -7.63 7.29
CA THR A 101 12.31 -8.80 7.39
C THR A 101 11.61 -9.09 6.07
N VAL A 102 11.06 -8.06 5.43
CA VAL A 102 10.41 -8.18 4.12
C VAL A 102 11.42 -8.64 3.06
N SER A 103 12.63 -8.09 3.08
CA SER A 103 13.71 -8.44 2.14
C SER A 103 14.31 -9.83 2.40
N LYS A 104 14.13 -10.35 3.60
CA LYS A 104 14.64 -11.67 4.04
C LYS A 104 13.67 -12.79 3.73
N ILE A 105 12.38 -12.48 3.80
CA ILE A 105 11.28 -13.42 3.55
C ILE A 105 10.90 -13.40 2.07
N PHE A 106 10.83 -12.23 1.45
CA PHE A 106 10.38 -12.03 0.07
C PHE A 106 11.53 -11.63 -0.84
N ASP A 107 11.51 -12.13 -2.07
CA ASP A 107 12.42 -11.68 -3.10
C ASP A 107 12.00 -10.30 -3.63
N LEU A 108 12.92 -9.66 -4.36
CA LEU A 108 12.66 -8.34 -4.94
C LEU A 108 11.43 -8.36 -5.87
N ASN A 109 11.20 -9.48 -6.56
CA ASN A 109 10.03 -9.66 -7.43
C ASN A 109 8.72 -9.69 -6.63
N ASP A 110 8.65 -10.49 -5.57
CA ASP A 110 7.48 -10.54 -4.68
C ASP A 110 7.18 -9.18 -4.06
N ILE A 111 8.22 -8.45 -3.63
CA ILE A 111 8.06 -7.11 -3.06
C ILE A 111 7.43 -6.15 -4.07
N MET A 112 7.82 -6.25 -5.35
CA MET A 112 7.21 -5.44 -6.40
C MET A 112 5.77 -5.88 -6.67
N GLU A 113 5.50 -7.17 -6.86
CA GLU A 113 4.16 -7.68 -7.16
C GLU A 113 3.16 -7.38 -6.03
N ILE A 114 3.52 -7.70 -4.79
CA ILE A 114 2.69 -7.42 -3.61
C ILE A 114 2.53 -5.90 -3.45
N GLY A 115 3.61 -5.15 -3.64
CA GLY A 115 3.62 -3.69 -3.54
C GLY A 115 2.68 -3.02 -4.55
N GLU A 116 2.68 -3.49 -5.80
CA GLU A 116 1.79 -3.03 -6.87
C GLU A 116 0.34 -3.42 -6.60
N GLU A 117 0.06 -4.67 -6.21
CA GLU A 117 -1.30 -5.10 -5.84
C GLU A 117 -1.85 -4.33 -4.62
N LEU A 118 -0.99 -3.99 -3.67
CA LEU A 118 -1.33 -3.13 -2.53
C LEU A 118 -1.61 -1.70 -2.97
N MET A 119 -0.79 -1.12 -3.85
CA MET A 119 -1.02 0.22 -4.39
C MET A 119 -2.32 0.31 -5.20
N ASP A 120 -2.64 -0.74 -5.95
CA ASP A 120 -3.92 -0.89 -6.65
C ASP A 120 -5.08 -1.00 -5.64
N PHE A 121 -4.93 -1.85 -4.62
CA PHE A 121 -5.94 -2.06 -3.57
C PHE A 121 -6.31 -0.79 -2.82
N ILE A 122 -5.34 0.07 -2.55
CA ILE A 122 -5.54 1.31 -1.81
C ILE A 122 -6.01 2.47 -2.70
N ASP A 123 -6.35 2.20 -3.97
CA ASP A 123 -6.82 3.17 -4.97
C ASP A 123 -5.76 4.26 -5.27
N MET A 124 -4.47 3.89 -5.15
CA MET A 124 -3.36 4.74 -5.56
C MET A 124 -2.85 4.43 -6.97
N GLY A 125 -3.07 3.22 -7.48
CA GLY A 125 -2.72 2.87 -8.87
C GLY A 125 -3.28 3.90 -9.88
N ASP A 126 -4.56 4.24 -9.74
CA ASP A 126 -5.26 5.18 -10.65
C ASP A 126 -4.82 6.66 -10.46
N LYS A 127 -4.34 7.03 -9.26
CA LYS A 127 -3.83 8.39 -8.98
C LYS A 127 -2.41 8.60 -9.49
N VAL A 128 -1.55 7.59 -9.44
CA VAL A 128 -0.19 7.67 -9.98
C VAL A 128 -0.22 7.79 -11.51
N GLU A 129 -1.14 7.09 -12.18
CA GLU A 129 -1.36 7.24 -13.63
C GLU A 129 -1.94 8.61 -14.02
N LYS A 130 -2.83 9.18 -13.20
CA LYS A 130 -3.40 10.52 -13.45
C LYS A 130 -2.43 11.67 -13.24
N VAL A 131 -1.35 11.50 -12.46
CA VAL A 131 -0.30 12.54 -12.31
C VAL A 131 0.64 12.55 -13.53
N LYS A 132 0.66 11.49 -14.35
CA LYS A 132 1.43 11.44 -15.60
C LYS A 132 0.78 12.17 -16.79
N ASN A 133 -0.46 12.69 -16.67
CA ASN A 133 -1.17 13.40 -17.75
C ASN A 133 -1.30 14.90 -17.51
#